data_AF-A0A8X6KWJ1-F1
#
_entry.id   AF-A0A8X6KWJ1-F1
#
_cell.length_a   1.000
_cell.length_b   1.000
_cell.length_c   1.000
_cell.angle_alpha   90.00
_cell.angle_beta   90.00
_cell.angle_gamma   90.00
#
_symmetry.space_group_name_H-M   'P 1'
#
loop_
_entity.id
_entity.type
_entity.pdbx_description
1 polymer ?
#
loop_
_entity_poly.entity_id
_entity_poly.type
_entity_poly.pdbx_seq_one_letter_code
_entity_poly.pdbx_strand_id
1 'polypeptide(L)'
;MTSNRETLKRKRAGMRMQTTKLFNKVETALLDETISLEEKFDLLSICKDQLKEKYETLKKLNSDIQDGFPDTEFENEIENSENYSERIIESRYKITKFLNERNVHNQSTLLQSALLKNDSRSCNLNSECYMKLT
;
A
#
# COMPACT_ATOMS: atom_id res chain seq x y z
N MET A 1 5.02 8.99 23.39
CA MET A 1 4.11 10.03 22.83
C MET A 1 2.99 9.31 22.09
N THR A 2 1.73 9.49 22.49
CA THR A 2 0.60 8.87 21.75
C THR A 2 0.42 9.55 20.41
N SER A 3 0.35 8.76 19.33
CA SER A 3 0.07 9.24 17.97
C SER A 3 -1.12 10.22 17.97
N ASN A 4 -1.02 11.30 17.19
CA ASN A 4 -2.04 12.34 17.05
C ASN A 4 -3.46 11.76 16.86
N ARG A 5 -3.52 10.62 16.16
CA ARG A 5 -4.70 9.79 15.94
C ARG A 5 -5.42 9.36 17.23
N GLU A 6 -4.68 8.78 18.18
CA GLU A 6 -5.24 8.30 19.44
C GLU A 6 -5.68 9.45 20.33
N THR A 7 -5.07 10.63 20.15
CA THR A 7 -5.50 11.86 20.82
C THR A 7 -6.83 12.38 20.27
N LEU A 8 -7.03 12.41 18.95
CA LEU A 8 -8.30 12.82 18.33
C LEU A 8 -9.45 11.85 18.67
N LYS A 9 -9.20 10.54 18.66
CA LYS A 9 -10.19 9.52 19.07
C LYS A 9 -10.63 9.70 20.52
N ARG A 10 -9.68 9.93 21.44
CA ARG A 10 -9.99 10.19 22.86
C ARG A 10 -10.78 11.48 23.05
N LYS A 11 -10.42 12.57 22.34
CA LYS A 11 -11.19 13.83 22.36
C LYS A 11 -12.63 13.62 21.90
N ARG A 12 -12.84 12.88 20.80
CA ARG A 12 -14.18 12.55 20.29
C ARG A 12 -14.98 11.69 21.28
N ALA A 13 -14.36 10.74 21.97
CA ALA A 13 -15.01 9.94 23.00
C ALA A 13 -15.42 10.79 24.22
N GLY A 14 -14.52 11.67 24.69
CA GLY A 14 -14.83 12.62 25.75
C GLY A 14 -15.97 13.56 25.39
N MET A 15 -16.00 14.05 24.14
CA MET A 15 -17.08 14.90 23.65
C MET A 15 -18.43 14.19 23.66
N ARG A 16 -18.48 12.94 23.15
CA ARG A 16 -19.70 12.11 23.22
C ARG A 16 -20.21 11.93 24.64
N MET A 17 -19.32 11.60 25.58
CA MET A 17 -19.70 11.45 26.99
C MET A 17 -20.28 12.74 27.58
N GLN A 18 -19.67 13.89 27.28
CA GLN A 18 -20.18 15.20 27.74
C GLN A 18 -21.54 15.52 27.13
N THR A 19 -21.72 15.26 25.82
CA THR A 19 -23.01 15.44 25.14
C THR A 19 -24.09 14.52 25.73
N THR A 20 -23.78 13.26 26.04
CA THR A 20 -24.72 12.34 26.70
C THR A 20 -25.16 12.86 28.07
N LYS A 21 -24.24 13.41 28.87
CA LYS A 21 -24.63 14.06 30.14
C LYS A 21 -25.57 15.24 29.93
N LEU A 22 -25.40 15.98 28.84
CA LEU A 22 -26.25 17.10 28.49
C LEU A 22 -27.64 16.64 28.05
N PHE A 23 -27.75 15.55 27.30
CA PHE A 23 -29.04 14.91 26.98
C PHE A 23 -29.78 14.48 28.23
N ASN A 24 -29.11 13.78 29.15
CA ASN A 24 -29.74 13.36 30.40
C ASN A 24 -30.21 14.56 31.24
N LYS A 25 -29.45 15.67 31.25
CA LYS A 25 -29.87 16.92 31.90
C LYS A 25 -31.12 17.52 31.27
N VAL A 26 -31.20 17.54 29.94
CA VAL A 26 -32.39 18.01 29.21
C VAL A 26 -33.60 17.14 29.53
N GLU A 27 -33.46 15.82 29.47
CA GLU A 27 -34.53 14.87 29.80
C GLU A 27 -35.00 15.05 31.25
N THR A 28 -34.06 15.16 32.19
CA THR A 28 -34.38 15.39 33.61
C THR A 28 -35.15 16.70 33.79
N ALA A 29 -34.66 17.80 33.22
CA ALA A 29 -35.32 19.11 33.34
C ALA A 29 -36.72 19.12 32.67
N LEU A 30 -36.91 18.39 31.58
CA LEU A 30 -38.23 18.29 30.94
C LEU A 30 -39.22 17.55 31.84
N LEU A 31 -38.79 16.44 32.45
CA LEU A 31 -39.62 15.57 33.28
C LEU A 31 -39.81 16.05 34.72
N ASP A 32 -38.95 16.96 35.21
CA ASP A 32 -39.03 17.48 36.56
C ASP A 32 -40.19 18.46 36.72
N GLU A 33 -41.20 18.05 37.49
CA GLU A 33 -42.40 18.84 37.81
C GLU A 33 -42.19 19.78 39.01
N THR A 34 -41.05 19.68 39.71
CA THR A 34 -40.76 20.45 40.93
C THR A 34 -40.13 21.81 40.65
N ILE A 35 -39.56 21.99 39.45
CA ILE A 35 -38.97 23.25 38.99
C ILE A 35 -39.99 24.15 38.31
N SER A 36 -39.86 25.47 38.49
CA SER A 36 -40.75 26.43 37.84
C SER A 36 -40.55 26.46 36.33
N LEU A 37 -41.57 26.93 35.60
CA LEU A 37 -41.51 27.03 34.14
C LEU A 37 -40.38 27.97 33.67
N GLU A 38 -40.13 29.04 34.41
CA GLU A 38 -39.12 30.05 34.10
C GLU A 38 -37.70 29.48 34.28
N GLU A 39 -37.44 28.79 35.39
CA GLU A 39 -36.18 28.07 35.62
C GLU A 39 -35.95 26.96 34.59
N LYS A 40 -37.03 26.23 34.22
CA LYS A 40 -36.98 25.19 33.18
C LYS A 40 -36.61 25.80 31.82
N PHE A 41 -37.17 26.96 31.48
CA PHE A 41 -36.88 27.66 30.23
C PHE A 41 -35.43 28.12 30.15
N ASP A 42 -34.90 28.69 31.22
CA ASP A 42 -33.50 29.14 31.30
C ASP A 42 -32.53 27.96 31.17
N LEU A 43 -32.77 26.88 31.93
CA LEU A 43 -31.96 25.67 31.89
C LEU A 43 -31.92 25.04 30.48
N LEU A 44 -33.08 24.92 29.84
CA LEU A 44 -33.17 24.33 28.50
C LEU A 44 -32.54 25.23 27.43
N SER A 45 -32.64 26.55 27.57
CA SER A 45 -31.98 27.50 26.68
C SER A 45 -30.46 27.38 26.75
N ILE A 46 -29.89 27.30 27.95
CA ILE A 46 -28.45 27.06 28.16
C ILE A 46 -28.04 25.70 27.56
N CYS A 47 -28.82 24.65 27.81
CA CYS A 47 -28.53 23.33 27.25
C CYS A 47 -28.57 23.33 25.72
N LYS A 48 -29.50 24.07 25.10
CA LYS A 48 -29.60 24.22 23.64
C LYS A 48 -28.33 24.83 23.06
N ASP A 49 -27.83 25.91 23.66
CA ASP A 49 -26.63 26.59 23.16
C ASP A 49 -25.38 25.72 23.34
N GLN A 50 -25.27 25.02 24.47
CA GLN A 50 -24.20 24.03 24.70
C GLN A 50 -24.27 22.87 23.70
N LEU A 51 -25.47 22.35 23.38
CA LEU A 51 -25.63 21.31 22.36
C LEU A 51 -25.16 21.78 20.99
N LYS A 52 -25.46 23.03 20.62
CA LYS A 52 -25.00 23.63 19.35
C LYS A 52 -23.49 23.71 19.27
N GLU A 53 -22.82 24.18 20.32
CA GLU A 53 -21.35 24.23 20.37
C GLU A 53 -20.72 22.84 20.27
N LYS A 54 -21.28 21.86 20.99
CA LYS A 54 -20.83 20.47 20.97
C LYS A 54 -21.01 19.84 19.60
N TYR A 55 -22.10 20.14 18.90
CA TYR A 55 -22.34 19.68 17.54
C TYR A 55 -21.27 20.20 16.56
N GLU A 56 -21.00 21.51 16.56
CA GLU A 56 -19.96 22.08 15.69
C GLU A 56 -18.57 21.52 16.00
N THR A 57 -18.28 21.31 17.29
CA THR A 57 -17.00 20.71 17.69
C THR A 57 -16.88 19.24 17.26
N LEU A 58 -17.97 18.46 17.37
CA LEU A 58 -18.01 17.07 16.86
C LEU A 58 -17.85 17.02 15.34
N LYS A 59 -18.51 17.94 14.62
CA LYS A 59 -18.39 18.06 13.16
C LYS A 59 -16.96 18.34 12.76
N LYS A 60 -16.30 19.31 13.41
CA LYS A 60 -14.88 19.61 13.18
C LYS A 60 -13.97 18.42 13.51
N LEU A 61 -14.14 17.79 14.68
CA LEU A 61 -13.36 16.61 15.05
C LEU A 61 -13.52 15.46 14.07
N ASN A 62 -14.70 15.30 13.47
CA ASN A 62 -14.92 14.28 12.44
C ASN A 62 -14.21 14.64 11.13
N SER A 63 -14.21 15.91 10.70
CA SER A 63 -13.41 16.38 9.56
C SER A 63 -11.92 16.17 9.82
N ASP A 64 -11.39 16.67 10.95
CA ASP A 64 -9.97 16.55 11.31
C ASP A 64 -9.52 15.07 11.40
N ILE A 65 -10.44 14.18 11.80
CA ILE A 65 -10.24 12.74 11.72
C ILE A 65 -10.15 12.37 10.24
N GLN A 66 -11.21 12.53 9.43
CA GLN A 66 -11.22 12.16 8.00
C GLN A 66 -10.04 12.71 7.20
N ASP A 67 -9.70 13.99 7.35
CA ASP A 67 -8.61 14.68 6.65
C ASP A 67 -7.22 14.17 7.10
N GLY A 68 -7.12 13.63 8.32
CA GLY A 68 -5.93 12.94 8.83
C GLY A 68 -5.83 11.47 8.38
N PHE A 69 -6.77 10.99 7.55
CA PHE A 69 -6.75 9.68 6.89
C PHE A 69 -6.90 9.84 5.37
N PRO A 70 -6.06 10.63 4.68
CA PRO A 70 -6.21 10.76 3.23
C PRO A 70 -5.80 9.43 2.57
N ASP A 71 -6.65 8.93 1.68
CA ASP A 71 -6.38 7.74 0.85
C ASP A 71 -5.10 7.91 0.00
N THR A 72 -4.62 9.15 -0.14
CA THR A 72 -3.39 9.51 -0.87
C THR A 72 -2.11 8.87 -0.31
N GLU A 73 -2.07 8.51 0.98
CA GLU A 73 -0.93 7.76 1.54
C GLU A 73 -0.87 6.33 0.94
N PHE A 74 -2.03 5.75 0.61
CA PHE A 74 -2.09 4.47 -0.10
C PHE A 74 -1.88 4.62 -1.60
N GLU A 75 -2.33 5.71 -2.23
CA GLU A 75 -2.10 5.95 -3.66
C GLU A 75 -0.59 6.01 -3.99
N ASN A 76 0.20 6.75 -3.19
CA ASN A 76 1.66 6.80 -3.38
C ASN A 76 2.33 5.43 -3.15
N GLU A 77 1.88 4.68 -2.14
CA GLU A 77 2.42 3.34 -1.86
C GLU A 77 2.04 2.35 -2.97
N ILE A 78 0.84 2.46 -3.52
CA ILE A 78 0.38 1.68 -4.68
C ILE A 78 1.23 2.02 -5.91
N GLU A 79 1.38 3.30 -6.24
CA GLU A 79 2.22 3.75 -7.36
C GLU A 79 3.68 3.30 -7.21
N ASN A 80 4.24 3.38 -5.99
CA ASN A 80 5.58 2.87 -5.71
C ASN A 80 5.66 1.35 -5.91
N SER A 81 4.69 0.60 -5.39
CA SER A 81 4.61 -0.85 -5.54
C SER A 81 4.50 -1.27 -7.01
N GLU A 82 3.70 -0.56 -7.80
CA GLU A 82 3.54 -0.79 -9.24
C GLU A 82 4.86 -0.56 -9.99
N ASN A 83 5.55 0.56 -9.72
CA ASN A 83 6.88 0.85 -10.26
C ASN A 83 7.91 -0.24 -9.93
N TYR A 84 7.92 -0.75 -8.70
CA TYR A 84 8.80 -1.86 -8.32
C TYR A 84 8.44 -3.14 -9.08
N SER A 85 7.15 -3.41 -9.30
CA SER A 85 6.69 -4.57 -10.08
C SER A 85 7.22 -4.52 -11.52
N GLU A 86 7.18 -3.36 -12.18
CA GLU A 86 7.69 -3.16 -13.54
C GLU A 86 9.20 -3.39 -13.60
N ARG A 87 9.95 -2.84 -12.64
CA ARG A 87 11.40 -3.04 -12.55
C ARG A 87 11.80 -4.50 -12.35
N ILE A 88 11.00 -5.26 -11.58
CA ILE A 88 11.20 -6.70 -11.41
C ILE A 88 10.97 -7.43 -12.74
N ILE A 89 9.90 -7.10 -13.46
CA ILE A 89 9.60 -7.70 -14.78
C ILE A 89 10.73 -7.41 -15.77
N GLU A 90 11.18 -6.15 -15.87
CA GLU A 90 12.31 -5.79 -16.72
C GLU A 90 13.58 -6.57 -16.36
N SER A 91 13.88 -6.66 -15.07
CA SER A 91 15.08 -7.34 -14.59
C SER A 91 15.02 -8.84 -14.91
N ARG A 92 13.85 -9.47 -14.73
CA ARG A 92 13.62 -10.87 -15.13
C ARG A 92 13.82 -11.07 -16.63
N TYR A 93 13.32 -10.14 -17.45
CA TYR A 93 13.51 -10.18 -18.90
C TYR A 93 14.99 -10.06 -19.27
N LYS A 94 15.72 -9.09 -18.69
CA LYS A 94 17.16 -8.89 -18.90
C LYS A 94 17.97 -10.15 -18.53
N ILE A 95 17.67 -10.76 -17.38
CA ILE A 95 18.30 -12.02 -16.95
C ILE A 95 18.01 -13.15 -17.93
N THR A 96 16.75 -13.31 -18.33
CA THR A 96 16.33 -14.37 -19.26
C THR A 96 17.03 -14.21 -20.62
N LYS A 97 17.09 -13.00 -21.14
CA LYS A 97 17.80 -12.68 -22.38
C LYS A 97 19.28 -13.04 -22.29
N PHE A 98 19.95 -12.63 -21.22
CA PHE A 98 21.37 -12.94 -21.01
C PHE A 98 21.64 -14.46 -20.93
N LEU A 99 20.80 -15.20 -20.21
CA LEU A 99 20.92 -16.66 -20.10
C LEU A 99 20.71 -17.33 -21.47
N ASN A 100 19.73 -16.87 -22.25
CA ASN A 100 19.48 -17.40 -23.59
C ASN A 100 20.65 -17.13 -24.54
N GLU A 101 21.20 -15.90 -24.53
CA GLU A 101 22.38 -15.55 -25.33
C GLU A 101 23.60 -16.42 -24.97
N ARG A 102 23.82 -16.69 -23.68
CA ARG A 102 24.89 -17.59 -23.21
C ARG A 102 24.66 -19.03 -23.61
N ASN A 103 23.42 -19.53 -23.56
CA ASN A 103 23.08 -20.88 -23.99
C ASN A 103 23.29 -21.08 -25.51
N VAL A 104 22.87 -20.10 -26.31
CA VAL A 104 23.10 -20.11 -27.77
C VAL A 104 24.59 -20.07 -28.08
N HIS A 105 25.35 -19.22 -27.39
CA HIS A 105 26.81 -19.15 -27.54
C HIS A 105 27.46 -20.51 -27.22
N ASN A 106 27.13 -21.11 -26.07
CA ASN A 106 27.68 -22.41 -25.65
C ASN A 106 27.34 -23.54 -26.63
N GLN A 107 26.12 -23.58 -27.17
CA GLN A 107 25.73 -24.57 -28.19
C GLN A 107 26.53 -24.41 -29.49
N SER A 108 26.76 -23.16 -29.93
CA SER A 108 27.59 -22.88 -31.10
C SER A 108 29.05 -23.32 -30.87
N THR A 109 29.62 -23.08 -29.69
CA THR A 109 30.97 -23.51 -29.35
C THR A 109 31.09 -25.03 -29.32
N LEU A 110 30.08 -25.73 -28.78
CA LEU A 110 30.05 -27.19 -28.75
C LEU A 110 29.97 -27.77 -30.16
N LEU A 111 29.11 -27.23 -31.04
CA LEU A 111 29.03 -27.65 -32.44
C LEU A 111 30.36 -27.44 -33.19
N GLN A 112 31.01 -26.29 -32.98
CA GLN A 112 32.30 -26.01 -33.61
C GLN A 112 33.41 -26.95 -33.12
N SER A 113 33.42 -27.26 -31.81
CA SER A 113 34.36 -28.24 -31.25
C SER A 113 34.09 -29.68 -31.73
N ALA A 114 32.83 -30.03 -32.03
CA ALA A 114 32.45 -31.33 -32.57
C ALA A 114 32.81 -31.47 -34.06
N LEU A 115 32.65 -30.41 -34.85
CA LEU A 115 33.09 -30.36 -36.25
C LEU A 115 34.61 -30.56 -36.36
N LEU A 116 35.39 -29.84 -35.55
CA LEU A 116 36.85 -29.98 -35.52
C LEU A 116 37.32 -31.39 -35.14
N LYS A 117 36.58 -32.12 -34.30
CA LYS A 117 36.88 -33.52 -33.92
C LYS A 117 36.53 -34.52 -35.03
N ASN A 118 35.56 -34.21 -35.89
CA ASN A 118 35.17 -35.10 -37.00
C ASN A 118 36.14 -35.00 -38.19
N ASP A 119 36.74 -33.83 -38.44
CA ASP A 119 37.76 -33.67 -39.48
C ASP A 119 39.03 -34.49 -39.18
N SER A 120 39.41 -34.63 -37.91
CA SER A 120 40.58 -35.44 -37.52
C SER A 120 40.40 -36.95 -37.74
N ARG A 121 39.16 -37.44 -37.93
CA ARG A 121 38.87 -38.86 -38.26
C ARG A 121 38.68 -39.12 -39.76
N SER A 122 38.49 -38.07 -40.57
CA SER A 122 38.34 -38.16 -42.03
C SER A 122 39.71 -38.29 -42.75
N CYS A 123 40.78 -37.79 -42.14
CA CYS A 123 42.12 -37.74 -42.72
C CYS A 123 42.95 -39.02 -42.45
N ASN A 124 42.41 -40.22 -42.68
CA ASN A 124 43.23 -41.43 -42.54
C ASN A 124 42.91 -42.56 -43.54
N LEU A 125 42.39 -42.23 -44.72
CA LEU A 125 42.06 -43.25 -45.74
C LEU A 125 42.74 -43.11 -47.10
N ASN A 126 43.55 -42.07 -47.39
CA ASN A 126 44.09 -41.88 -48.74
C ASN A 126 45.57 -41.44 -48.79
N SER A 127 46.52 -42.19 -48.23
CA SER A 127 47.95 -41.89 -48.50
C SER A 127 48.85 -43.09 -48.84
N GLU A 128 48.32 -44.28 -49.07
CA GLU A 128 49.12 -45.42 -49.56
C GLU A 128 48.62 -45.95 -50.91
N CYS A 129 48.66 -45.11 -51.94
CA CYS A 129 48.81 -45.63 -53.30
C CYS A 129 49.26 -44.49 -54.19
N TYR A 130 50.56 -44.45 -54.49
CA TYR A 130 51.18 -43.98 -55.73
C TYR A 130 52.60 -43.52 -55.43
N MET A 131 53.53 -44.49 -55.44
CA MET A 131 54.92 -44.29 -55.89
C MET A 131 55.56 -45.66 -56.12
N LYS A 132 55.40 -46.19 -57.34
CA LYS A 132 56.44 -46.99 -58.02
C LYS A 132 56.36 -46.68 -59.53
N LEU A 133 57.21 -45.74 -59.95
CA LEU A 133 57.63 -45.55 -61.33
C LEU A 133 59.03 -46.19 -61.45
N THR A 134 59.12 -47.26 -62.23
CA THR A 134 60.17 -47.60 -63.22
C THR A 134 59.78 -48.91 -63.86
#